data_AF-A0A960LPG2-F1
#
_entry.id   AF-A0A960LPG2-F1
#
_cell.length_a   1.000
_cell.length_b   1.000
_cell.length_c   1.000
_cell.angle_alpha   90.00
_cell.angle_beta   90.00
_cell.angle_gamma   90.00
#
_symmetry.space_group_name_H-M   'P 1'
#
loop_
_entity.id
_entity.type
_entity.pdbx_description
1 polymer ?
#
loop_
_entity_poly.entity_id
_entity_poly.type
_entity_poly.pdbx_seq_one_letter_code
_entity_poly.pdbx_strand_id
1 'polypeptide(L)'
;MKTKLRALVVLSLFCVGPAFADDGLPSQLAALKKSYDGEVVRSLETTQAKYIEALESLLRSYTSAQNLEAALATKNEIEKAQRWEGLPLEELKSRAFQNMSKDDFGRWLQTKTFSFDGAAKVTLSFDGDIAFWNAGGNAIEFPFSVTSKRRLTIKGKEKGKEDYKIEFSDDLQSGTVESSRGKYDLLIESSK
;
A
#
# COMPACT_ATOMS: atom_id res chain seq x y z
N MET A 1 -24.20 -44.65 12.13
CA MET A 1 -23.04 -44.03 11.45
C MET A 1 -23.52 -42.80 10.72
N LYS A 2 -23.09 -41.59 11.13
CA LYS A 2 -23.49 -40.31 10.50
C LYS A 2 -22.26 -39.72 9.83
N THR A 3 -22.17 -39.83 8.51
CA THR A 3 -21.13 -39.22 7.68
C THR A 3 -21.41 -37.73 7.53
N LYS A 4 -20.52 -36.90 8.08
CA LYS A 4 -20.56 -35.44 7.91
C LYS A 4 -19.97 -35.09 6.54
N LEU A 5 -20.83 -34.65 5.63
CA LEU A 5 -20.46 -34.01 4.38
C LEU A 5 -19.79 -32.66 4.70
N ARG A 6 -18.51 -32.49 4.37
CA ARG A 6 -17.82 -31.19 4.47
C ARG A 6 -17.95 -30.50 3.12
N ALA A 7 -18.70 -29.41 3.08
CA ALA A 7 -18.81 -28.53 1.92
C ALA A 7 -17.46 -27.85 1.69
N LEU A 8 -16.91 -28.04 0.49
CA LEU A 8 -15.74 -27.34 -0.02
C LEU A 8 -16.20 -25.94 -0.47
N VAL A 9 -15.87 -24.91 0.30
CA VAL A 9 -16.08 -23.51 -0.09
C VAL A 9 -14.95 -23.12 -1.03
N VAL A 10 -15.27 -23.02 -2.33
CA VAL A 10 -14.37 -22.45 -3.34
C VAL A 10 -14.37 -20.94 -3.13
N LEU A 11 -13.36 -20.44 -2.43
CA LEU A 11 -13.16 -19.01 -2.24
C LEU A 11 -12.65 -18.42 -3.56
N SER A 12 -13.59 -17.94 -4.37
CA SER A 12 -13.30 -17.20 -5.60
C SER A 12 -12.72 -15.84 -5.19
N LEU A 13 -11.39 -15.69 -5.28
CA LEU A 13 -10.73 -14.41 -5.13
C LEU A 13 -11.06 -13.55 -6.38
N PHE A 14 -12.25 -12.94 -6.39
CA PHE A 14 -12.52 -11.84 -7.29
C PHE A 14 -11.67 -10.67 -6.81
N CYS A 15 -10.57 -10.39 -7.52
CA CYS A 15 -9.95 -9.07 -7.50
C CYS A 15 -10.93 -8.07 -8.10
N VAL A 16 -11.95 -7.67 -7.33
CA VAL A 16 -12.69 -6.43 -7.59
C VAL A 16 -11.73 -5.31 -7.24
N GLY A 17 -10.84 -5.01 -8.19
CA GLY A 17 -10.05 -3.79 -8.10
C GLY A 17 -11.02 -2.61 -7.99
N PRO A 18 -10.69 -1.58 -7.19
CA PRO A 18 -11.44 -0.33 -7.23
C PRO A 18 -11.64 0.10 -8.68
N ALA A 19 -12.89 0.32 -9.08
CA ALA A 19 -13.20 0.98 -10.32
C ALA A 19 -12.75 2.44 -10.14
N PHE A 20 -11.47 2.70 -10.41
CA PHE A 20 -10.92 4.05 -10.44
C PHE A 20 -11.83 4.88 -11.35
N ALA A 21 -12.48 5.89 -10.77
CA ALA A 21 -13.18 6.90 -11.54
C ALA A 21 -12.15 7.54 -12.48
N ASP A 22 -12.39 7.39 -13.78
CA ASP A 22 -11.55 7.85 -14.90
C ASP A 22 -11.72 9.36 -15.09
N ASP A 23 -11.55 10.14 -14.01
CA ASP A 23 -11.78 11.57 -13.99
C ASP A 23 -10.58 12.31 -14.59
N GLY A 24 -10.51 12.33 -15.92
CA GLY A 24 -9.83 13.39 -16.68
C GLY A 24 -8.41 13.11 -17.18
N LEU A 25 -7.91 11.87 -17.14
CA LEU A 25 -6.64 11.55 -17.80
C LEU A 25 -6.81 11.51 -19.33
N PRO A 26 -5.85 12.05 -20.10
CA PRO A 26 -5.85 11.86 -21.56
C PRO A 26 -5.94 10.37 -21.90
N SER A 27 -6.78 10.00 -22.86
CA SER A 27 -7.04 8.60 -23.24
C SER A 27 -5.78 7.79 -23.55
N GLN A 28 -4.74 8.44 -24.07
CA GLN A 28 -3.43 7.85 -24.32
C GLN A 28 -2.71 7.44 -23.03
N LEU A 29 -2.81 8.26 -21.98
CA LEU A 29 -2.20 7.98 -20.68
C LEU A 29 -2.97 6.87 -19.94
N ALA A 30 -4.30 6.88 -20.02
CA ALA A 30 -5.12 5.79 -19.48
C ALA A 30 -4.77 4.43 -20.14
N ALA A 31 -4.61 4.42 -21.47
CA ALA A 31 -4.17 3.23 -22.20
C ALA A 31 -2.75 2.80 -21.82
N LEU A 32 -1.83 3.75 -21.66
CA LEU A 32 -0.45 3.47 -21.23
C LEU A 32 -0.40 2.88 -19.82
N LYS A 33 -1.16 3.46 -18.87
CA LYS A 33 -1.27 2.96 -17.50
C LYS A 33 -1.82 1.54 -17.48
N LYS A 34 -2.90 1.27 -18.22
CA LYS A 34 -3.47 -0.07 -18.36
C LYS A 34 -2.47 -1.08 -18.93
N SER A 35 -1.68 -0.66 -19.93
CA SER A 35 -0.62 -1.50 -20.51
C SER A 35 0.48 -1.79 -19.49
N TYR A 36 0.91 -0.76 -18.75
CA TYR A 36 1.91 -0.89 -17.70
C TYR A 36 1.44 -1.85 -16.59
N ASP A 37 0.22 -1.67 -16.07
CA ASP A 37 -0.34 -2.53 -15.03
C ASP A 37 -0.42 -3.99 -15.51
N GLY A 38 -0.80 -4.21 -16.78
CA GLY A 38 -0.80 -5.54 -17.40
C GLY A 38 0.59 -6.17 -17.48
N GLU A 39 1.62 -5.40 -17.84
CA GLU A 39 3.00 -5.88 -17.90
C GLU A 39 3.58 -6.17 -16.50
N VAL A 40 3.25 -5.35 -15.50
CA VAL A 40 3.63 -5.61 -14.11
C VAL A 40 3.07 -6.95 -13.65
N VAL A 41 1.78 -7.21 -13.88
CA VAL A 41 1.15 -8.50 -13.52
C VAL A 41 1.85 -9.66 -14.22
N ARG A 42 2.07 -9.58 -15.54
CA ARG A 42 2.78 -10.64 -16.30
C ARG A 42 4.20 -10.89 -15.77
N SER A 43 4.92 -9.83 -15.41
CA SER A 43 6.27 -9.93 -14.88
C SER A 43 6.31 -10.59 -13.50
N LEU A 44 5.31 -10.29 -12.65
CA LEU A 44 5.14 -10.90 -11.34
C LEU A 44 4.76 -12.38 -11.47
N GLU A 45 3.81 -12.73 -12.34
CA GLU A 45 3.43 -14.13 -12.60
C GLU A 45 4.61 -14.95 -13.10
N THR A 46 5.41 -14.41 -14.02
CA THR A 46 6.61 -15.07 -14.55
C THR A 46 7.66 -15.28 -13.44
N THR A 47 7.86 -14.27 -12.59
CA THR A 47 8.81 -14.36 -11.48
C THR A 47 8.33 -15.38 -10.44
N GLN A 48 7.03 -15.40 -10.14
CA GLN A 48 6.40 -16.33 -9.22
C GLN A 48 6.50 -17.78 -9.70
N ALA A 49 6.27 -18.02 -10.99
CA ALA A 49 6.43 -19.33 -11.59
C ALA A 49 7.86 -19.87 -11.42
N LYS A 50 8.88 -19.03 -11.70
CA LYS A 50 10.29 -19.40 -11.50
C LYS A 50 10.64 -19.69 -10.04
N TYR A 51 10.07 -18.92 -9.10
CA TYR A 51 10.25 -19.17 -7.67
C TYR A 51 9.66 -20.51 -7.24
N ILE A 52 8.42 -20.80 -7.67
CA ILE A 52 7.76 -22.08 -7.40
C ILE A 52 8.55 -23.25 -8.00
N GLU A 53 9.02 -23.13 -9.24
CA GLU A 53 9.86 -24.14 -9.90
C GLU A 53 11.15 -24.43 -9.10
N ALA A 54 11.80 -23.38 -8.60
CA ALA A 54 12.99 -23.53 -7.75
C ALA A 54 12.67 -24.24 -6.43
N LEU A 55 11.55 -23.89 -5.77
CA LEU A 55 11.09 -24.55 -4.56
C LEU A 55 10.74 -26.03 -4.80
N GLU A 56 10.10 -26.36 -5.91
CA GLU A 56 9.80 -27.75 -6.28
C GLU A 56 11.09 -28.55 -6.51
N SER A 57 12.11 -27.94 -7.11
CA SER A 57 13.44 -28.54 -7.25
C SER A 57 14.08 -28.84 -5.89
N LEU A 58 14.01 -27.89 -4.95
CA LEU A 58 14.47 -28.08 -3.58
C LEU A 58 13.71 -29.19 -2.86
N LEU A 59 12.38 -29.24 -3.00
CA LEU A 59 11.55 -30.29 -2.41
C LEU A 59 11.98 -31.68 -2.89
N ARG A 60 12.21 -31.84 -4.20
CA ARG A 60 12.73 -33.10 -4.76
C ARG A 60 14.07 -33.46 -4.14
N SER A 61 14.99 -32.50 -4.05
CA SER A 61 16.32 -32.70 -3.45
C SER A 61 16.25 -33.15 -1.99
N TYR A 62 15.47 -32.46 -1.14
CA TYR A 62 15.31 -32.84 0.27
C TYR A 62 14.61 -34.20 0.45
N THR A 63 13.67 -34.52 -0.43
CA THR A 63 13.00 -35.83 -0.43
C THR A 63 14.01 -36.94 -0.76
N SER A 64 14.85 -36.76 -1.78
CA SER A 64 15.92 -37.71 -2.13
C SER A 64 16.96 -37.86 -1.02
N ALA A 65 17.25 -36.79 -0.27
CA ALA A 65 18.15 -36.80 0.87
C ALA A 65 17.51 -37.33 2.18
N GLN A 66 16.25 -37.76 2.14
CA GLN A 66 15.47 -38.18 3.32
C GLN A 66 15.37 -37.12 4.43
N ASN A 67 15.51 -35.84 4.08
CA ASN A 67 15.35 -34.72 5.01
C ASN A 67 13.87 -34.28 5.04
N LEU A 68 13.07 -34.98 5.85
CA LEU A 68 11.62 -34.79 5.90
C LEU A 68 11.22 -33.40 6.40
N GLU A 69 11.92 -32.87 7.40
CA GLU A 69 11.61 -31.55 7.98
C GLU A 69 11.77 -30.44 6.94
N ALA A 70 12.91 -30.41 6.23
CA ALA A 70 13.16 -29.43 5.18
C ALA A 70 12.20 -29.59 3.99
N ALA A 71 11.86 -30.83 3.63
CA ALA A 71 10.87 -31.11 2.59
C ALA A 71 9.48 -30.55 2.96
N LEU A 72 9.02 -30.76 4.20
CA LEU A 72 7.74 -30.23 4.67
C LEU A 72 7.72 -28.70 4.73
N ALA A 73 8.80 -28.08 5.21
CA ALA A 73 8.93 -26.63 5.22
C ALA A 73 8.87 -26.06 3.79
N THR A 74 9.60 -26.66 2.85
CA THR A 74 9.60 -26.26 1.43
C THR A 74 8.23 -26.43 0.80
N LYS A 75 7.53 -27.54 1.09
CA LYS A 75 6.16 -27.77 0.61
C LYS A 75 5.19 -26.68 1.11
N ASN A 76 5.25 -26.32 2.39
CA ASN A 76 4.41 -25.25 2.94
C ASN A 76 4.68 -23.90 2.26
N GLU A 77 5.94 -23.63 1.92
CA GLU A 77 6.33 -22.41 1.19
C GLU A 77 5.79 -22.40 -0.24
N ILE A 78 5.82 -23.54 -0.94
CA ILE A 78 5.16 -23.69 -2.26
C ILE A 78 3.67 -23.37 -2.16
N GLU A 79 2.97 -23.89 -1.15
CA GLU A 79 1.54 -23.64 -0.96
C GLU A 79 1.24 -22.17 -0.68
N LYS A 80 2.07 -21.49 0.12
CA LYS A 80 1.96 -20.03 0.34
C LYS A 80 2.19 -19.27 -0.97
N ALA A 81 3.25 -19.61 -1.70
CA ALA A 81 3.60 -19.01 -2.97
C ALA A 81 2.46 -19.16 -4.01
N GLN A 82 1.82 -20.32 -4.08
CA GLN A 82 0.66 -20.55 -4.96
C GLN A 82 -0.56 -19.69 -4.58
N ARG A 83 -0.73 -19.40 -3.29
CA ARG A 83 -1.78 -18.49 -2.77
C ARG A 83 -1.38 -17.02 -2.80
N TRP A 84 -0.19 -16.69 -3.32
CA TRP A 84 0.39 -15.34 -3.27
C TRP A 84 0.54 -14.80 -1.83
N GLU A 85 0.60 -15.70 -0.84
CA GLU A 85 0.80 -15.36 0.57
C GLU A 85 2.29 -15.15 0.85
N GLY A 86 2.62 -14.08 1.59
CA GLY A 86 4.00 -13.82 2.03
C GLY A 86 4.94 -13.34 0.93
N LEU A 87 4.40 -12.93 -0.23
CA LEU A 87 5.22 -12.22 -1.21
C LEU A 87 5.83 -10.99 -0.55
N PRO A 88 7.11 -10.69 -0.81
CA PRO A 88 7.73 -9.45 -0.37
C PRO A 88 7.18 -8.26 -1.17
N LEU A 89 5.90 -8.27 -1.59
CA LEU A 89 5.27 -7.12 -2.22
C LEU A 89 5.34 -5.91 -1.30
N GLU A 90 5.18 -6.10 0.01
CA GLU A 90 5.32 -5.03 0.98
C GLU A 90 6.78 -4.56 1.14
N GLU A 91 7.75 -5.47 1.06
CA GLU A 91 9.18 -5.11 1.07
C GLU A 91 9.63 -4.45 -0.25
N LEU A 92 9.07 -4.87 -1.38
CA LEU A 92 9.32 -4.29 -2.69
C LEU A 92 8.69 -2.90 -2.78
N LYS A 93 7.47 -2.73 -2.25
CA LYS A 93 6.82 -1.43 -2.09
C LYS A 93 7.61 -0.54 -1.15
N SER A 94 7.99 -1.03 0.03
CA SER A 94 8.76 -0.24 1.00
C SER A 94 10.11 0.19 0.43
N ARG A 95 10.82 -0.69 -0.28
CA ARG A 95 12.08 -0.35 -0.96
C ARG A 95 11.88 0.66 -2.09
N ALA A 96 10.77 0.60 -2.83
CA ALA A 96 10.40 1.62 -3.79
C ALA A 96 10.16 2.98 -3.10
N PHE A 97 9.55 2.98 -1.91
CA PHE A 97 9.32 4.18 -1.11
C PHE A 97 10.59 4.72 -0.42
N GLN A 98 11.57 3.87 -0.07
CA GLN A 98 12.84 4.32 0.49
C GLN A 98 13.65 5.18 -0.50
N ASN A 99 13.55 4.86 -1.80
CA ASN A 99 14.25 5.57 -2.85
C ASN A 99 13.45 6.74 -3.46
N MET A 100 12.23 6.98 -2.98
CA MET A 100 11.37 8.06 -3.46
C MET A 100 12.08 9.41 -3.27
N SER A 101 12.11 10.23 -4.34
CA SER A 101 12.61 11.59 -4.25
C SER A 101 11.60 12.49 -3.51
N LYS A 102 12.03 13.68 -3.10
CA LYS A 102 11.15 14.67 -2.46
C LYS A 102 9.97 15.04 -3.37
N ASP A 103 10.23 15.18 -4.67
CA ASP A 103 9.23 15.58 -5.66
C ASP A 103 8.26 14.43 -5.96
N ASP A 104 8.77 13.19 -6.02
CA ASP A 104 7.92 11.99 -6.13
C ASP A 104 7.00 11.84 -4.92
N PHE A 105 7.52 12.14 -3.72
CA PHE A 105 6.72 12.12 -2.50
C PHE A 105 5.61 13.18 -2.53
N GLY A 106 5.92 14.39 -3.02
CA GLY A 106 4.91 15.44 -3.25
C GLY A 106 3.79 14.97 -4.19
N ARG A 107 4.15 14.32 -5.31
CA ARG A 107 3.17 13.75 -6.25
C ARG A 107 2.39 12.60 -5.62
N TRP A 108 3.04 11.75 -4.83
CA TRP A 108 2.38 10.63 -4.14
C TRP A 108 1.30 11.12 -3.16
N LEU A 109 1.55 12.20 -2.41
CA LEU A 109 0.57 12.79 -1.48
C LEU A 109 -0.74 13.17 -2.18
N GLN A 110 -0.67 13.65 -3.42
CA GLN A 110 -1.84 14.06 -4.21
C GLN A 110 -2.69 12.87 -4.67
N THR A 111 -2.18 11.64 -4.55
CA THR A 111 -2.90 10.41 -4.95
C THR A 111 -3.62 9.72 -3.79
N LYS A 112 -3.55 10.29 -2.58
CA LYS A 112 -3.98 9.63 -1.35
C LYS A 112 -4.90 10.52 -0.52
N THR A 113 -5.75 9.85 0.24
CA THR A 113 -6.55 10.45 1.30
C THR A 113 -6.09 9.85 2.61
N PHE A 114 -5.84 10.69 3.59
CA PHE A 114 -5.36 10.27 4.90
C PHE A 114 -6.48 10.47 5.91
N SER A 115 -6.62 9.56 6.86
CA SER A 115 -7.50 9.74 8.00
C SER A 115 -6.72 9.55 9.29
N PHE A 116 -7.14 10.23 10.33
CA PHE A 116 -6.58 10.00 11.66
C PHE A 116 -7.70 10.08 12.67
N ASP A 117 -7.65 9.16 13.63
CA ASP A 117 -8.68 9.02 14.64
C ASP A 117 -8.41 10.01 15.78
N GLY A 118 -9.20 11.08 15.79
CA GLY A 118 -9.38 11.99 16.93
C GLY A 118 -10.85 12.00 17.39
N ALA A 119 -11.27 13.06 18.09
CA ALA A 119 -12.67 13.22 18.53
C ALA A 119 -13.67 13.31 17.36
N ALA A 120 -13.20 13.51 16.12
CA ALA A 120 -13.97 13.45 14.89
C ALA A 120 -13.12 12.84 13.76
N LYS A 121 -13.74 12.08 12.85
CA LYS A 121 -13.06 11.57 11.65
C LYS A 121 -12.66 12.75 10.78
N VAL A 122 -11.35 12.98 10.67
CA VAL A 122 -10.77 13.96 9.77
C VAL A 122 -10.25 13.24 8.54
N THR A 123 -10.50 13.80 7.35
CA THR A 123 -9.77 13.42 6.15
C THR A 123 -8.85 14.53 5.66
N LEU A 124 -7.67 14.16 5.18
CA LEU A 124 -6.68 15.05 4.61
C LEU A 124 -6.43 14.65 3.15
N SER A 125 -6.48 15.61 2.24
CA SER A 125 -6.09 15.44 0.85
C SER A 125 -5.19 16.61 0.41
N PHE A 126 -4.46 16.43 -0.70
CA PHE A 126 -3.49 17.40 -1.18
C PHE A 126 -3.74 17.72 -2.65
N ASP A 127 -3.76 19.01 -3.01
CA ASP A 127 -3.78 19.50 -4.39
C ASP A 127 -2.78 20.65 -4.52
N GLY A 128 -1.80 20.51 -5.42
CA GLY A 128 -0.72 21.47 -5.55
C GLY A 128 0.06 21.68 -4.24
N ASP A 129 0.06 22.91 -3.73
CA ASP A 129 0.65 23.36 -2.47
C ASP A 129 -0.38 23.59 -1.34
N ILE A 130 -1.61 23.11 -1.55
CA ILE A 130 -2.72 23.22 -0.59
C ILE A 130 -3.09 21.84 -0.05
N ALA A 131 -3.21 21.76 1.28
CA ALA A 131 -3.76 20.64 2.01
C ALA A 131 -5.22 20.95 2.40
N PHE A 132 -6.14 20.05 2.08
CA PHE A 132 -7.56 20.16 2.45
C PHE A 132 -7.83 19.27 3.65
N TRP A 133 -8.19 19.91 4.76
CA TRP A 133 -8.57 19.26 6.00
C TRP A 133 -10.09 19.24 6.10
N ASN A 134 -10.71 18.09 5.90
CA ASN A 134 -12.16 17.94 6.01
C ASN A 134 -12.52 17.34 7.38
N ALA A 135 -13.19 18.14 8.21
CA ALA A 135 -13.73 17.72 9.49
C ALA A 135 -15.26 17.87 9.45
N GLY A 136 -15.99 16.76 9.36
CA GLY A 136 -17.45 16.76 9.39
C GLY A 136 -18.12 17.46 8.21
N GLY A 137 -17.52 17.41 7.00
CA GLY A 137 -18.09 17.99 5.78
C GLY A 137 -17.60 19.41 5.47
N ASN A 138 -16.86 20.05 6.38
CA ASN A 138 -16.25 21.35 6.15
C ASN A 138 -14.78 21.17 5.80
N ALA A 139 -14.43 21.42 4.54
CA ALA A 139 -13.05 21.43 4.08
C ALA A 139 -12.39 22.78 4.41
N ILE A 140 -11.28 22.73 5.15
CA ILE A 140 -10.44 23.89 5.45
C ILE A 140 -9.11 23.70 4.71
N GLU A 141 -8.78 24.67 3.88
CA GLU A 141 -7.51 24.69 3.16
C GLU A 141 -6.38 25.22 4.02
N PHE A 142 -5.20 24.63 3.89
CA PHE A 142 -3.98 25.10 4.52
C PHE A 142 -2.81 25.01 3.53
N PRO A 143 -1.93 26.02 3.46
CA PRO A 143 -0.70 25.88 2.69
C PRO A 143 0.19 24.82 3.36
N PHE A 144 0.79 23.94 2.55
CA PHE A 144 1.75 22.96 3.04
C PHE A 144 3.07 23.02 2.27
N SER A 145 4.10 22.45 2.85
CA SER A 145 5.39 22.29 2.18
C SER A 145 6.00 20.94 2.53
N VAL A 146 6.48 20.24 1.52
CA VAL A 146 7.28 19.04 1.73
C VAL A 146 8.65 19.47 2.25
N THR A 147 9.03 19.00 3.42
CA THR A 147 10.31 19.35 4.08
C THR A 147 11.37 18.28 3.90
N SER A 148 10.97 17.02 3.72
CA SER A 148 11.88 15.90 3.42
C SER A 148 11.18 14.83 2.57
N LYS A 149 11.86 13.72 2.27
CA LYS A 149 11.30 12.57 1.53
C LYS A 149 10.05 11.95 2.17
N ARG A 150 9.81 12.19 3.47
CA ARG A 150 8.71 11.61 4.24
C ARG A 150 8.11 12.56 5.27
N ARG A 151 8.42 13.85 5.16
CA ARG A 151 7.90 14.86 6.07
C ARG A 151 7.34 16.03 5.30
N LEU A 152 6.21 16.51 5.79
CA LEU A 152 5.62 17.76 5.35
C LEU A 152 5.21 18.60 6.56
N THR A 153 5.06 19.90 6.31
CA THR A 153 4.57 20.85 7.29
C THR A 153 3.39 21.58 6.70
N ILE A 154 2.25 21.51 7.39
CA ILE A 154 1.04 22.27 7.09
C ILE A 154 1.06 23.52 7.96
N LYS A 155 1.05 24.70 7.35
CA LYS A 155 1.14 25.97 8.07
C LYS A 155 -0.23 26.47 8.49
N GLY A 156 -0.34 26.98 9.71
CA GLY A 156 -1.54 27.69 10.15
C GLY A 156 -1.81 28.93 9.29
N LYS A 157 -3.05 29.14 8.84
CA LYS A 157 -3.44 30.29 7.99
C LYS A 157 -3.30 31.66 8.65
N GLU A 158 -3.34 31.73 9.98
CA GLU A 158 -3.31 32.99 10.75
C GLU A 158 -2.11 33.05 11.69
N LYS A 159 -1.63 34.26 11.96
CA LYS A 159 -0.55 34.49 12.92
C LYS A 159 -0.95 33.99 14.31
N GLY A 160 -0.22 33.00 14.83
CA GLY A 160 -0.53 32.34 16.10
C GLY A 160 -1.34 31.05 15.96
N LYS A 161 -1.75 30.67 14.74
CA LYS A 161 -2.19 29.30 14.47
C LYS A 161 -1.00 28.37 14.37
N GLU A 162 -1.25 27.15 14.80
CA GLU A 162 -0.29 26.08 14.97
C GLU A 162 0.09 25.45 13.64
N ASP A 163 1.36 25.12 13.49
CA ASP A 163 1.86 24.33 12.37
C ASP A 163 1.74 22.84 12.71
N TYR A 164 1.29 22.04 11.74
CA TYR A 164 1.23 20.59 11.86
C TYR A 164 2.40 19.97 11.12
N LYS A 165 3.14 19.10 11.80
CA LYS A 165 4.21 18.31 11.18
C LYS A 165 3.68 16.90 10.97
N ILE A 166 3.76 16.43 9.74
CA ILE A 166 3.37 15.06 9.40
C ILE A 166 4.62 14.30 8.98
N GLU A 167 4.88 13.18 9.64
CA GLU A 167 5.99 12.27 9.33
C GLU A 167 5.43 10.89 9.00
N PHE A 168 5.78 10.37 7.83
CA PHE A 168 5.32 9.08 7.32
C PHE A 168 6.30 7.95 7.66
N SER A 169 5.77 6.75 7.89
CA SER A 169 6.56 5.54 8.04
C SER A 169 7.30 5.16 6.76
N ASP A 170 8.24 4.24 6.89
CA ASP A 170 9.12 3.83 5.80
C ASP A 170 8.40 3.22 4.59
N ASP A 171 7.31 2.53 4.88
CA ASP A 171 6.42 1.86 3.93
C ASP A 171 5.29 2.76 3.40
N LEU A 172 5.21 4.01 3.87
CA LEU A 172 4.12 4.95 3.56
C LEU A 172 2.72 4.37 3.79
N GLN A 173 2.56 3.48 4.76
CA GLN A 173 1.26 2.92 5.17
C GLN A 173 0.72 3.54 6.46
N SER A 174 1.59 4.18 7.23
CA SER A 174 1.25 4.89 8.45
C SER A 174 2.06 6.17 8.57
N GLY A 175 1.79 6.92 9.63
CA GLY A 175 2.59 8.09 9.96
C GLY A 175 2.18 8.64 11.29
N THR A 176 2.68 9.82 11.59
CA THR A 176 2.33 10.55 12.80
C THR A 176 2.11 12.01 12.47
N VAL A 177 1.07 12.58 13.06
CA VAL A 177 0.78 14.02 13.02
C VAL A 177 1.18 14.60 14.37
N GLU A 178 2.13 15.52 14.36
CA GLU A 178 2.58 16.25 15.54
C GLU A 178 2.03 17.67 15.52
N SER A 179 1.47 18.06 16.66
CA SER A 179 0.97 19.40 16.97
C SER A 179 1.44 19.78 18.40
N SER A 180 1.40 21.06 18.75
CA SER A 180 1.47 21.57 20.13
C SER A 180 0.50 20.89 21.11
N ARG A 181 -0.61 20.30 20.62
CA ARG A 181 -1.55 19.54 21.48
C ARG A 181 -1.14 18.09 21.70
N GLY A 182 -0.23 17.56 20.89
CA GLY A 182 0.25 16.20 21.02
C GLY A 182 0.59 15.54 19.68
N LYS A 183 0.90 14.25 19.76
CA LYS A 183 1.25 13.40 18.63
C LYS A 183 0.15 12.35 18.42
N TYR A 184 -0.30 12.20 17.19
CA TYR A 184 -1.41 11.32 16.80
C TYR A 184 -0.97 10.39 15.68
N ASP A 185 -1.50 9.17 15.68
CA ASP A 185 -1.22 8.21 14.61
C ASP A 185 -2.02 8.55 13.36
N LEU A 186 -1.37 8.44 12.20
CA LEU A 186 -1.96 8.66 10.89
C LEU A 186 -2.23 7.31 10.22
N LEU A 187 -3.47 7.11 9.79
CA LEU A 187 -3.87 5.96 8.99
C LEU A 187 -4.02 6.39 7.53
N ILE A 188 -3.42 5.61 6.64
CA ILE A 188 -3.38 5.94 5.22
C ILE A 188 -4.44 5.09 4.53
N GLU A 189 -5.56 5.73 4.20
CA GLU A 189 -6.59 5.06 3.41
C GLU A 189 -6.08 4.93 1.97
N SER A 190 -6.03 3.70 1.48
CA SER A 190 -5.81 3.50 0.05
C SER A 190 -6.97 4.17 -0.69
N SER A 191 -6.67 5.11 -1.58
CA SER A 191 -7.68 5.74 -2.44
C SER A 191 -8.53 4.65 -3.09
N LYS A 192 -9.85 4.75 -2.93
CA LYS A 192 -10.82 3.95 -3.67
C LYS A 192 -10.74 4.22 -5.17
#